data_AF-A0A255ZGM2-F1
#
_entry.id   AF-A0A255ZGM2-F1
#
_cell.length_a   1.000
_cell.length_b   1.000
_cell.length_c   1.000
_cell.angle_alpha   90.00
_cell.angle_beta   90.00
_cell.angle_gamma   90.00
#
_symmetry.space_group_name_H-M   'P 1'
#
loop_
_entity.id
_entity.type
_entity.pdbx_description
1 polymer ?
#
loop_
_entity_poly.entity_id
_entity_poly.type
_entity_poly.pdbx_seq_one_letter_code
_entity_poly.pdbx_strand_id
1 'polypeptide(L)'
;MKVGFVFECQDQGPDELLYTQVAKDLCNNFEISQENISPLGNKHAVINDSALDVQTMIDNGCQYVFIIWDRMPKWGGTGKCDEHKATLTAKLLAAGIDMTKIIMCCIDEMLESWLIADGRGVTNYFQSINHLNPKFPDHKSKAEQTAPKQRLEAYNGRYNEYKDNLGILHGLNKDYSRAARWNDSFGEFVSAVQQICPQ
;
A
#
# COMPACT_ATOMS: atom_id res chain seq x y z
N MET A 1 11.74 16.08 -2.56
CA MET A 1 11.62 15.58 -1.17
C MET A 1 11.88 14.09 -1.18
N LYS A 2 13.00 13.66 -0.60
CA LYS A 2 13.40 12.26 -0.56
C LYS A 2 12.58 11.49 0.48
N VAL A 3 11.97 10.39 0.06
CA VAL A 3 11.10 9.55 0.89
C VAL A 3 11.47 8.09 0.72
N GLY A 4 11.55 7.38 1.85
CA GLY A 4 11.86 5.95 1.90
C GLY A 4 10.61 5.10 2.13
N PHE A 5 10.68 3.83 1.76
CA PHE A 5 9.62 2.85 1.97
C PHE A 5 10.17 1.52 2.48
N VAL A 6 9.52 0.97 3.50
CA VAL A 6 9.73 -0.39 3.99
C VAL A 6 8.45 -1.18 3.75
N PHE A 7 8.56 -2.37 3.14
CA PHE A 7 7.42 -3.21 2.80
C PHE A 7 7.52 -4.62 3.38
N GLU A 8 6.37 -5.23 3.69
CA GLU A 8 6.26 -6.66 3.99
C GLU A 8 6.47 -7.55 2.74
N CYS A 9 6.24 -7.03 1.53
CA CYS A 9 6.36 -7.81 0.30
C CYS A 9 7.81 -8.20 -0.03
N GLN A 10 7.95 -9.14 -0.97
CA GLN A 10 9.24 -9.45 -1.60
C GLN A 10 9.67 -8.31 -2.52
N ASP A 11 10.93 -8.33 -2.95
CA ASP A 11 11.48 -7.39 -3.92
C ASP A 11 10.61 -7.32 -5.17
N GLN A 12 10.27 -6.09 -5.59
CA GLN A 12 9.36 -5.80 -6.70
C GLN A 12 7.96 -6.41 -6.54
N GLY A 13 7.54 -6.63 -5.29
CA GLY A 13 6.21 -7.11 -4.96
C GLY A 13 5.11 -6.09 -5.32
N PRO A 14 3.84 -6.54 -5.42
CA PRO A 14 2.73 -5.65 -5.77
C PRO A 14 2.61 -4.42 -4.85
N ASP A 15 2.83 -4.56 -3.54
CA ASP A 15 2.77 -3.45 -2.59
C ASP A 15 3.80 -2.36 -2.90
N GLU A 16 5.05 -2.76 -3.15
CA GLU A 16 6.11 -1.82 -3.55
C GLU A 16 5.70 -1.03 -4.79
N LEU A 17 5.30 -1.74 -5.85
CA LEU A 17 4.98 -1.13 -7.13
C LEU A 17 3.78 -0.17 -7.02
N LEU A 18 2.73 -0.57 -6.30
CA LEU A 18 1.50 0.21 -6.22
C LEU A 18 1.66 1.41 -5.29
N TYR A 19 2.12 1.23 -4.06
CA TYR A 19 2.20 2.34 -3.09
C TYR A 19 3.22 3.39 -3.52
N THR A 20 4.36 3.00 -4.10
CA THR A 20 5.33 3.97 -4.61
C THR A 20 4.80 4.74 -5.82
N GLN A 21 4.05 4.09 -6.72
CA GLN A 21 3.40 4.76 -7.85
C GLN A 21 2.31 5.74 -7.39
N VAL A 22 1.44 5.31 -6.47
CA VAL A 22 0.39 6.18 -5.89
C VAL A 22 1.02 7.37 -5.17
N ALA A 23 2.09 7.16 -4.38
CA ALA A 23 2.80 8.25 -3.71
C ALA A 23 3.31 9.31 -4.71
N LYS A 24 3.91 8.87 -5.82
CA LYS A 24 4.38 9.77 -6.90
C LYS A 24 3.23 10.52 -7.57
N ASP A 25 2.10 9.84 -7.79
CA ASP A 25 0.93 10.45 -8.42
C ASP A 25 0.25 11.49 -7.53
N LEU A 26 0.25 11.27 -6.21
CA LEU A 26 -0.28 12.21 -5.23
C LEU A 26 0.66 13.39 -4.98
N CYS A 27 1.97 13.17 -5.06
CA CYS A 27 3.00 14.18 -4.81
C CYS A 27 4.15 14.06 -5.83
N ASN A 28 4.12 14.93 -6.85
CA ASN A 28 5.17 14.98 -7.89
C ASN A 28 6.55 15.40 -7.34
N ASN A 29 6.61 15.94 -6.12
CA ASN A 29 7.85 16.36 -5.47
C ASN A 29 8.55 15.21 -4.71
N PHE A 30 7.95 14.01 -4.63
CA PHE A 30 8.60 12.87 -4.02
C PHE A 30 9.71 12.32 -4.90
N GLU A 31 10.90 12.21 -4.30
CA GLU A 31 12.06 11.54 -4.87
C GLU A 31 12.11 10.14 -4.24
N ILE A 32 11.56 9.16 -4.95
CA ILE A 32 11.56 7.75 -4.56
C ILE A 32 12.42 7.00 -5.56
N SER A 33 13.52 6.47 -5.06
CA SER A 33 14.51 5.69 -5.78
C SER A 33 14.72 4.34 -5.10
N GLN A 34 15.21 3.36 -5.86
CA GLN A 34 15.30 1.97 -5.42
C GLN A 34 16.19 1.79 -4.19
N GLU A 35 17.20 2.63 -4.00
CA GLU A 35 18.06 2.61 -2.81
C GLU A 35 17.36 3.06 -1.51
N ASN A 36 16.14 3.63 -1.59
CA ASN A 36 15.33 3.96 -0.41
C ASN A 36 14.08 3.09 -0.31
N ILE A 37 14.09 1.91 -0.93
CA ILE A 37 13.03 0.91 -0.81
C ILE A 37 13.64 -0.32 -0.15
N SER A 38 13.01 -0.82 0.91
CA SER A 38 13.41 -2.05 1.60
C SER A 38 12.23 -3.03 1.67
N PRO A 39 12.14 -3.99 0.73
CA PRO A 39 11.17 -5.07 0.77
C PRO A 39 11.70 -6.21 1.64
N LEU A 40 11.15 -6.35 2.85
CA LEU A 40 11.65 -7.28 3.88
C LEU A 40 11.03 -8.68 3.78
N GLY A 41 10.07 -8.88 2.88
CA GLY A 41 9.54 -10.18 2.50
C GLY A 41 8.61 -10.86 3.50
N ASN A 42 8.57 -10.39 4.75
CA ASN A 42 7.64 -10.89 5.77
C ASN A 42 7.42 -9.88 6.90
N LYS A 43 6.27 -10.01 7.57
CA LYS A 43 5.86 -9.19 8.71
C LYS A 43 6.86 -9.15 9.86
N HIS A 44 7.46 -10.29 10.20
CA HIS A 44 8.37 -10.35 11.35
C HIS A 44 9.56 -9.43 11.10
N ALA A 45 10.13 -9.46 9.90
CA ALA A 45 11.23 -8.59 9.52
C ALA A 45 10.83 -7.12 9.53
N VAL A 46 9.64 -6.76 9.01
CA VAL A 46 9.13 -5.38 9.07
C VAL A 46 9.02 -4.87 10.51
N ILE A 47 8.45 -5.68 11.41
CA ILE A 47 8.18 -5.22 12.78
C ILE A 47 9.41 -5.26 13.68
N ASN A 48 10.31 -6.23 13.51
CA ASN A 48 11.43 -6.45 14.43
C ASN A 48 12.78 -5.99 13.93
N ASP A 49 12.98 -5.96 12.61
CA ASP A 49 14.31 -5.88 12.00
C ASP A 49 14.50 -4.62 11.13
N SER A 50 13.42 -3.89 10.80
CA SER A 50 13.45 -2.72 9.90
C SER A 50 14.19 -1.49 10.41
N ALA A 51 14.60 -1.46 11.70
CA ALA A 51 15.25 -0.28 12.27
C ALA A 51 16.55 0.09 11.54
N LEU A 52 17.33 -0.90 11.09
CA LEU A 52 18.57 -0.64 10.34
C LEU A 52 18.29 -0.04 8.96
N ASP A 53 17.29 -0.57 8.24
CA ASP A 53 16.86 -0.04 6.95
C ASP A 53 16.37 1.39 7.06
N VAL A 54 15.52 1.66 8.06
CA VAL A 54 14.98 3.00 8.33
C VAL A 54 16.10 3.98 8.66
N GLN A 55 17.04 3.59 9.53
CA GLN A 55 18.20 4.43 9.86
C GLN A 55 19.03 4.73 8.61
N THR A 56 19.31 3.71 7.79
CA THR A 56 20.06 3.86 6.53
C THR A 56 19.36 4.82 5.58
N MET A 57 18.03 4.75 5.45
CA MET A 57 17.26 5.68 4.61
C MET A 57 17.36 7.12 5.12
N ILE A 58 17.27 7.33 6.44
CA ILE A 58 17.39 8.65 7.06
C ILE A 58 18.81 9.21 6.87
N ASP A 59 19.83 8.39 7.07
CA ASP A 59 21.24 8.78 6.87
C ASP A 59 21.53 9.13 5.41
N ASN A 60 20.85 8.44 4.48
CA ASN A 60 20.86 8.75 3.05
C ASN A 60 20.00 9.96 2.66
N GLY A 61 19.43 10.67 3.63
CA GLY A 61 18.71 11.94 3.43
C GLY A 61 17.20 11.81 3.21
N CYS A 62 16.59 10.65 3.48
CA CYS A 62 15.12 10.56 3.48
C CYS A 62 14.54 11.43 4.60
N GLN A 63 13.59 12.29 4.23
CA GLN A 63 12.89 13.18 5.16
C GLN A 63 11.79 12.44 5.91
N TYR A 64 11.11 11.52 5.21
CA TYR A 64 10.13 10.62 5.78
C TYR A 64 10.35 9.19 5.29
N VAL A 65 10.00 8.22 6.12
CA VAL A 65 10.00 6.80 5.77
C VAL A 65 8.62 6.21 6.05
N PHE A 66 8.00 5.66 5.01
CA PHE A 66 6.76 4.89 5.12
C PHE A 66 7.10 3.45 5.46
N ILE A 67 6.42 2.86 6.44
CA ILE A 67 6.52 1.45 6.79
C ILE A 67 5.15 0.83 6.59
N ILE A 68 5.05 -0.10 5.65
CA ILE A 68 3.79 -0.63 5.13
C ILE A 68 3.73 -2.16 5.29
N TRP A 69 2.69 -2.66 5.96
CA TRP A 69 2.48 -4.11 6.19
C TRP A 69 1.00 -4.48 6.32
N ASP A 70 0.69 -5.77 6.21
CA ASP A 70 -0.69 -6.26 6.27
C ASP A 70 -1.19 -6.41 7.72
N ARG A 71 -2.40 -5.92 7.98
CA ARG A 71 -3.06 -6.01 9.30
C ARG A 71 -3.38 -7.44 9.71
N MET A 72 -3.75 -8.30 8.77
CA MET A 72 -4.20 -9.67 9.03
C MET A 72 -3.14 -10.70 8.64
N PRO A 73 -2.91 -11.76 9.43
CA PRO A 73 -2.29 -12.97 8.91
C PRO A 73 -3.26 -13.67 7.93
N LYS A 74 -2.71 -14.37 6.92
CA LYS A 74 -3.47 -15.12 5.89
C LYS A 74 -4.51 -16.13 6.43
N TRP A 75 -4.51 -16.44 7.74
CA TRP A 75 -5.30 -17.52 8.36
C TRP A 75 -6.32 -17.06 9.41
N GLY A 76 -6.65 -15.76 9.47
CA GLY A 76 -7.66 -15.22 10.38
C GLY A 76 -7.13 -14.86 11.79
N GLY A 77 -7.87 -14.01 12.50
CA GLY A 77 -7.54 -13.49 13.84
C GLY A 77 -7.96 -12.03 14.03
N THR A 78 -7.85 -11.51 15.25
CA THR A 78 -7.97 -10.08 15.53
C THR A 78 -6.71 -9.36 15.05
N GLY A 79 -6.84 -8.39 14.14
CA GLY A 79 -5.70 -7.66 13.59
C GLY A 79 -4.87 -6.99 14.69
N LYS A 80 -3.56 -7.25 14.70
CA LYS A 80 -2.61 -6.79 15.74
C LYS A 80 -1.96 -5.45 15.40
N CYS A 81 -2.66 -4.60 14.67
CA CYS A 81 -2.06 -3.37 14.13
C CYS A 81 -1.48 -2.48 15.22
N ASP A 82 -2.22 -2.27 16.31
CA ASP A 82 -1.77 -1.43 17.42
C ASP A 82 -0.60 -2.07 18.19
N GLU A 83 -0.62 -3.40 18.37
CA GLU A 83 0.51 -4.15 18.96
C GLU A 83 1.76 -4.06 18.07
N HIS A 84 1.61 -4.17 16.75
CA HIS A 84 2.69 -4.05 15.78
C HIS A 84 3.25 -2.63 15.76
N LYS A 85 2.37 -1.60 15.73
CA LYS A 85 2.77 -0.19 15.84
C LYS A 85 3.54 0.05 17.14
N ALA A 86 3.03 -0.41 18.29
CA ALA A 86 3.72 -0.27 19.57
C ALA A 86 5.10 -0.96 19.59
N THR A 87 5.18 -2.18 19.05
CA THR A 87 6.45 -2.93 18.95
C THR A 87 7.43 -2.20 18.05
N LEU A 88 7.00 -1.79 16.86
CA LEU A 88 7.82 -1.08 15.89
C LEU A 88 8.28 0.27 16.45
N THR A 89 7.41 1.05 17.09
CA THR A 89 7.77 2.30 17.78
C THR A 89 8.86 2.06 18.84
N ALA A 90 8.72 1.02 19.68
CA ALA A 90 9.72 0.72 20.69
C ALA A 90 11.09 0.37 20.07
N LYS A 91 11.10 -0.40 18.97
CA LYS A 91 12.32 -0.79 18.25
C LYS A 91 13.00 0.40 17.58
N LEU A 92 12.24 1.26 16.90
CA LEU A 92 12.76 2.46 16.23
C LEU A 92 13.30 3.46 17.25
N LEU A 93 12.58 3.71 18.35
CA LEU A 93 13.06 4.58 19.43
C LEU A 93 14.33 4.04 20.10
N ALA A 94 14.42 2.73 20.32
CA ALA A 94 15.63 2.09 20.86
C ALA A 94 16.84 2.24 19.93
N ALA A 95 16.61 2.36 18.61
CA ALA A 95 17.63 2.65 17.62
C ALA A 95 17.95 4.16 17.49
N GLY A 96 17.28 5.03 18.25
CA GLY A 96 17.48 6.48 18.21
C GLY A 96 16.79 7.18 17.03
N ILE A 97 15.85 6.51 16.36
CA ILE A 97 15.15 7.04 15.20
C ILE A 97 14.11 8.07 15.62
N ASP A 98 14.11 9.22 14.94
CA ASP A 98 13.13 10.28 15.12
C ASP A 98 11.77 9.86 14.57
N MET A 99 10.83 9.57 15.48
CA MET A 99 9.48 9.12 15.14
C MET A 99 8.68 10.16 14.33
N THR A 100 9.05 11.44 14.34
CA THR A 100 8.38 12.46 13.51
C THR A 100 8.62 12.27 12.01
N LYS A 101 9.63 11.48 11.65
CA LYS A 101 9.96 11.11 10.26
C LYS A 101 9.32 9.80 9.82
N ILE A 102 8.63 9.09 10.72
CA ILE A 102 8.14 7.74 10.45
C ILE A 102 6.63 7.75 10.23
N ILE A 103 6.19 7.17 9.12
CA ILE A 103 4.78 7.01 8.79
C ILE A 103 4.46 5.52 8.73
N MET A 104 3.57 5.07 9.61
CA MET A 104 3.20 3.65 9.71
C MET A 104 1.84 3.40 9.08
N CYS A 105 1.81 2.66 7.97
CA CYS A 105 0.60 2.29 7.26
C CYS A 105 0.34 0.78 7.39
N CYS A 106 -0.85 0.45 7.88
CA CYS A 106 -1.23 -0.92 8.17
C CYS A 106 -2.43 -1.26 7.28
N ILE A 107 -2.22 -2.12 6.29
CA ILE A 107 -3.19 -2.39 5.23
C ILE A 107 -4.30 -3.31 5.74
N ASP A 108 -5.56 -2.96 5.51
CA ASP A 108 -6.71 -3.81 5.87
C ASP A 108 -6.82 -4.97 4.86
N GLU A 109 -6.79 -6.20 5.37
CA GLU A 109 -6.87 -7.48 4.64
C GLU A 109 -5.78 -7.76 3.59
N MET A 110 -5.87 -7.13 2.41
CA MET A 110 -5.01 -7.38 1.24
C MET A 110 -4.88 -6.09 0.41
N LEU A 111 -3.78 -5.94 -0.31
CA LEU A 111 -3.57 -4.84 -1.27
C LEU A 111 -4.76 -4.64 -2.21
N GLU A 112 -5.34 -5.72 -2.72
CA GLU A 112 -6.45 -5.63 -3.68
C GLU A 112 -7.75 -5.07 -3.08
N SER A 113 -7.90 -5.07 -1.75
CA SER A 113 -9.12 -4.60 -1.09
C SER A 113 -9.41 -3.13 -1.38
N TRP A 114 -8.37 -2.27 -1.44
CA TRP A 114 -8.57 -0.87 -1.80
C TRP A 114 -8.74 -0.66 -3.32
N LEU A 115 -8.10 -1.52 -4.15
CA LEU A 115 -8.24 -1.45 -5.61
C LEU A 115 -9.67 -1.76 -6.07
N ILE A 116 -10.34 -2.73 -5.43
CA ILE A 116 -11.72 -3.08 -5.76
C ILE A 116 -12.75 -2.14 -5.14
N ALA A 117 -12.34 -1.29 -4.20
CA ALA A 117 -13.24 -0.31 -3.58
C ALA A 117 -13.79 0.65 -4.64
N ASP A 118 -12.92 1.14 -5.53
CA ASP A 118 -13.31 1.91 -6.71
C ASP A 118 -13.39 1.02 -7.96
N GLY A 119 -14.62 0.65 -8.34
CA GLY A 119 -14.85 -0.27 -9.45
C GLY A 119 -14.47 0.32 -10.82
N ARG A 120 -14.17 1.62 -10.91
CA ARG A 120 -13.73 2.27 -12.16
C ARG A 120 -12.41 1.70 -12.65
N GLY A 121 -11.44 1.49 -11.76
CA GLY A 121 -10.12 0.97 -12.14
C GLY A 121 -10.22 -0.41 -12.77
N VAL A 122 -10.98 -1.29 -12.08
CA VAL A 122 -11.25 -2.66 -12.53
C VAL A 122 -12.00 -2.67 -13.85
N THR A 123 -13.07 -1.87 -13.95
CA THR A 123 -13.85 -1.73 -15.18
C THR A 123 -12.98 -1.25 -16.34
N ASN A 124 -12.26 -0.15 -16.19
CA ASN A 124 -11.46 0.45 -17.25
C ASN A 124 -10.35 -0.48 -17.74
N TYR A 125 -9.64 -1.12 -16.80
CA TYR A 125 -8.58 -2.08 -17.15
C TYR A 125 -9.15 -3.28 -17.91
N PHE A 126 -10.16 -3.95 -17.38
CA PHE A 126 -10.69 -5.16 -18.03
C PHE A 126 -11.41 -4.85 -19.34
N GLN A 127 -12.05 -3.68 -19.48
CA GLN A 127 -12.57 -3.22 -20.78
C GLN A 127 -11.47 -2.97 -21.81
N SER A 128 -10.27 -2.54 -21.38
CA SER A 128 -9.14 -2.32 -22.30
C SER A 128 -8.54 -3.62 -22.84
N ILE A 129 -8.68 -4.74 -22.12
CA ILE A 129 -8.12 -6.04 -22.50
C ILE A 129 -9.17 -7.09 -22.88
N ASN A 130 -10.47 -6.80 -22.69
CA ASN A 130 -11.58 -7.70 -22.96
C ASN A 130 -12.67 -6.97 -23.76
N HIS A 131 -13.09 -7.59 -24.87
CA HIS A 131 -14.08 -7.04 -25.81
C HIS A 131 -15.52 -7.05 -25.29
N LEU A 132 -15.80 -7.73 -24.16
CA LEU A 132 -17.15 -7.92 -23.63
C LEU A 132 -17.67 -6.72 -22.80
N ASN A 133 -16.92 -5.62 -22.72
CA ASN A 133 -17.27 -4.41 -21.97
C ASN A 133 -17.82 -4.67 -20.54
N PRO A 134 -17.15 -5.50 -19.71
CA PRO A 134 -17.70 -5.87 -18.42
C PRO A 134 -17.74 -4.65 -17.49
N LYS A 135 -18.68 -4.63 -16.53
CA LYS A 135 -18.78 -3.57 -15.49
C LYS A 135 -18.53 -4.16 -14.12
N PHE A 136 -17.59 -3.58 -13.39
CA PHE A 136 -17.26 -3.97 -12.02
C PHE A 136 -17.84 -2.95 -11.05
N PRO A 137 -18.71 -3.34 -10.11
CA PRO A 137 -19.32 -2.41 -9.16
C PRO A 137 -18.29 -1.91 -8.13
N ASP A 138 -18.57 -0.75 -7.55
CA ASP A 138 -17.84 -0.26 -6.38
C ASP A 138 -18.10 -1.18 -5.17
N HIS A 139 -17.05 -1.46 -4.39
CA HIS A 139 -17.15 -2.22 -3.14
C HIS A 139 -16.92 -1.25 -1.96
N LYS A 140 -17.97 -0.63 -1.45
CA LYS A 140 -17.87 0.58 -0.62
C LYS A 140 -17.65 0.30 0.86
N SER A 141 -17.92 -0.92 1.30
CA SER A 141 -17.80 -1.36 2.69
C SER A 141 -16.72 -2.43 2.86
N LYS A 142 -16.20 -2.56 4.09
CA LYS A 142 -15.22 -3.62 4.42
C LYS A 142 -15.72 -5.01 4.07
N ALA A 143 -17.00 -5.30 4.33
CA ALA A 143 -17.62 -6.58 4.01
C ALA A 143 -17.56 -6.88 2.51
N GLU A 144 -17.75 -5.87 1.66
CA GLU A 144 -17.66 -5.98 0.21
C GLU A 144 -16.20 -6.07 -0.27
N GLN A 145 -15.25 -5.51 0.47
CA GLN A 145 -13.82 -5.54 0.12
C GLN A 145 -13.12 -6.82 0.57
N THR A 146 -13.85 -7.75 1.18
CA THR A 146 -13.33 -9.05 1.60
C THR A 146 -13.04 -9.98 0.43
N ALA A 147 -12.00 -10.80 0.59
CA ALA A 147 -11.55 -11.77 -0.42
C ALA A 147 -11.40 -11.19 -1.84
N PRO A 148 -10.70 -10.05 -2.01
CA PRO A 148 -10.70 -9.27 -3.24
C PRO A 148 -10.16 -10.05 -4.44
N LYS A 149 -9.14 -10.91 -4.25
CA LYS A 149 -8.59 -11.77 -5.31
C LYS A 149 -9.65 -12.72 -5.89
N GLN A 150 -10.47 -13.33 -5.03
CA GLN A 150 -11.54 -14.23 -5.47
C GLN A 150 -12.60 -13.49 -6.29
N ARG A 151 -12.89 -12.23 -5.94
CA ARG A 151 -13.82 -11.38 -6.70
C ARG A 151 -13.27 -11.02 -8.08
N LEU A 152 -11.99 -10.67 -8.16
CA LEU A 152 -11.31 -10.39 -9.42
C LEU A 152 -11.22 -11.64 -10.31
N GLU A 153 -10.93 -12.79 -9.72
CA GLU A 153 -10.90 -14.08 -10.42
C GLU A 153 -12.30 -14.49 -10.91
N ALA A 154 -13.34 -14.34 -10.08
CA ALA A 154 -14.72 -14.61 -10.51
C ALA A 154 -15.18 -13.67 -11.64
N TYR A 155 -14.59 -12.47 -11.73
CA TYR A 155 -14.92 -11.48 -12.75
C TYR A 155 -14.24 -11.73 -14.11
N ASN A 156 -12.95 -12.10 -14.13
CA ASN A 156 -12.18 -12.25 -15.38
C ASN A 156 -11.49 -13.62 -15.56
N GLY A 157 -11.76 -14.59 -14.69
CA GLY A 157 -11.33 -16.00 -14.77
C GLY A 157 -9.88 -16.25 -14.39
N ARG A 158 -8.93 -15.43 -14.85
CA ARG A 158 -7.52 -15.52 -14.45
C ARG A 158 -7.05 -14.16 -13.95
N TYR A 159 -6.71 -14.11 -12.67
CA TYR A 159 -6.15 -12.94 -12.01
C TYR A 159 -4.65 -13.11 -11.80
N ASN A 160 -3.85 -12.15 -12.27
CA ASN A 160 -2.42 -12.07 -12.07
C ASN A 160 -2.08 -10.81 -11.26
N GLU A 161 -1.64 -10.98 -10.03
CA GLU A 161 -1.44 -9.87 -9.08
C GLU A 161 -0.38 -8.84 -9.51
N TYR A 162 0.61 -9.21 -10.32
CA TYR A 162 1.63 -8.26 -10.78
C TYR A 162 1.10 -7.41 -11.94
N LYS A 163 0.44 -8.06 -12.90
CA LYS A 163 -0.05 -7.40 -14.11
C LYS A 163 -1.35 -6.65 -13.85
N ASP A 164 -2.32 -7.33 -13.26
CA ASP A 164 -3.68 -6.83 -13.17
C ASP A 164 -3.81 -5.71 -12.14
N ASN A 165 -3.08 -5.76 -11.01
CA ASN A 165 -3.08 -4.65 -10.06
C ASN A 165 -2.56 -3.35 -10.65
N LEU A 166 -1.46 -3.40 -11.40
CA LEU A 166 -0.95 -2.23 -12.12
C LEU A 166 -1.91 -1.75 -13.20
N GLY A 167 -2.54 -2.68 -13.92
CA GLY A 167 -3.59 -2.37 -14.89
C GLY A 167 -4.77 -1.65 -14.26
N ILE A 168 -5.28 -2.18 -13.14
CA ILE A 168 -6.39 -1.60 -12.37
C ILE A 168 -6.01 -0.22 -11.83
N LEU A 169 -4.79 -0.06 -11.28
CA LEU A 169 -4.25 1.22 -10.83
C LEU A 169 -4.27 2.25 -11.95
N HIS A 170 -3.72 1.91 -13.13
CA HIS A 170 -3.75 2.80 -14.29
C HIS A 170 -5.19 3.13 -14.73
N GLY A 171 -6.10 2.17 -14.64
CA GLY A 171 -7.52 2.37 -14.93
C GLY A 171 -8.19 3.42 -14.04
N LEU A 172 -7.65 3.71 -12.84
CA LEU A 172 -8.13 4.78 -11.98
C LEU A 172 -7.73 6.18 -12.47
N ASN A 173 -6.85 6.29 -13.45
CA ASN A 173 -6.39 7.55 -14.05
C ASN A 173 -5.91 8.57 -12.99
N LYS A 174 -5.18 8.10 -11.98
CA LYS A 174 -4.66 8.89 -10.84
C LYS A 174 -5.74 9.55 -9.96
N ASP A 175 -7.01 9.19 -10.13
CA ASP A 175 -8.09 9.60 -9.23
C ASP A 175 -8.35 8.53 -8.17
N TYR A 176 -7.69 8.70 -7.03
CA TYR A 176 -7.76 7.78 -5.89
C TYR A 176 -8.87 8.15 -4.88
N SER A 177 -9.67 9.19 -5.16
CA SER A 177 -10.58 9.79 -4.18
C SER A 177 -11.62 8.81 -3.63
N ARG A 178 -12.18 7.94 -4.47
CA ARG A 178 -13.19 6.95 -4.06
C ARG A 178 -12.58 5.80 -3.28
N ALA A 179 -11.44 5.28 -3.75
CA ALA A 179 -10.72 4.24 -3.05
C ALA A 179 -10.32 4.71 -1.65
N ALA A 180 -9.76 5.92 -1.54
CA ALA A 180 -9.40 6.54 -0.26
C ALA A 180 -10.60 6.79 0.66
N ARG A 181 -11.76 7.12 0.09
CA ARG A 181 -13.00 7.33 0.85
C ARG A 181 -13.59 6.03 1.41
N TRP A 182 -13.44 4.92 0.68
CA TRP A 182 -14.13 3.67 0.99
C TRP A 182 -13.25 2.61 1.63
N ASN A 183 -11.93 2.77 1.60
CA ASN A 183 -10.99 1.90 2.29
C ASN A 183 -10.17 2.71 3.30
N ASP A 184 -10.42 2.49 4.59
CA ASP A 184 -9.81 3.28 5.66
C ASP A 184 -8.27 3.23 5.62
N SER A 185 -7.68 2.04 5.45
CA SER A 185 -6.22 1.88 5.47
C SER A 185 -5.53 2.61 4.31
N PHE A 186 -6.13 2.58 3.12
CA PHE A 186 -5.63 3.33 1.98
C PHE A 186 -5.91 4.82 2.15
N GLY A 187 -7.04 5.20 2.74
CA GLY A 187 -7.35 6.58 3.13
C GLY A 187 -6.32 7.17 4.10
N GLU A 188 -5.86 6.39 5.08
CA GLU A 188 -4.76 6.76 5.99
C GLU A 188 -3.46 7.02 5.22
N PHE A 189 -3.09 6.14 4.28
CA PHE A 189 -1.92 6.31 3.44
C PHE A 189 -2.01 7.60 2.58
N VAL A 190 -3.13 7.81 1.89
CA VAL A 190 -3.36 9.01 1.07
C VAL A 190 -3.28 10.28 1.91
N SER A 191 -3.91 10.27 3.09
CA SER A 191 -3.88 11.40 4.03
C SER A 191 -2.47 11.70 4.52
N ALA A 192 -1.68 10.66 4.83
CA ALA A 192 -0.30 10.82 5.26
C ALA A 192 0.59 11.42 4.17
N VAL A 193 0.44 10.98 2.91
CA VAL A 193 1.14 11.57 1.76
C VAL A 193 0.77 13.06 1.61
N GLN A 194 -0.52 13.40 1.67
CA GLN A 194 -0.99 14.78 1.54
C GLN A 194 -0.55 15.68 2.70
N GLN A 195 -0.42 15.13 3.91
CA GLN A 195 0.05 15.88 5.07
C GLN A 195 1.51 16.31 4.94
N ILE A 196 2.38 15.44 4.42
CA ILE A 196 3.81 15.76 4.25
C ILE A 196 4.11 16.44 2.90
N CYS A 197 3.19 16.37 1.95
CA CYS A 197 3.26 17.03 0.66
C CYS A 197 1.97 17.82 0.36
N PRO A 198 1.74 18.94 1.08
CA PRO A 198 0.62 19.81 0.77
C PRO A 198 0.78 20.41 -0.63
N GLN A 199 -0.31 20.44 -1.40
CA GLN A 199 -0.38 21.05 -2.74
C GLN A 199 -0.41 22.57 -2.69
#